data_AF-W1Y891-F1
#
_entry.id   AF-W1Y891-F1
#
_cell.length_a   1.000
_cell.length_b   1.000
_cell.length_c   1.000
_cell.angle_alpha   90.00
_cell.angle_beta   90.00
_cell.angle_gamma   90.00
#
_symmetry.space_group_name_H-M   'P 1'
#
loop_
_entity.id
_entity.type
_entity.pdbx_description
1 polymer ?
#
loop_
_entity_poly.entity_id
_entity_poly.type
_entity_poly.pdbx_seq_one_letter_code
_entity_poly.pdbx_strand_id
1 'polypeptide(L)'
;SGNSELQYVSYRLGEPVFDVQECQIRGVTYSAPLRVKLRLVIYEREAPEGTVKDIKEQEVYMGEIPLMTDNGTFVINGTERVIVSQLHRSPGVFFDSDKGKTHSSGKVLYNARIIPYRGSWLD
;
A
#
# COMPACT_ATOMS: atom_id res chain seq x y z
N SER A 1 -9.04 -24.47 -6.67
CA SER A 1 -7.65 -23.97 -6.58
C SER A 1 -7.41 -23.56 -5.13
N GLY A 2 -6.83 -24.44 -4.31
CA GLY A 2 -6.70 -24.20 -2.87
C GLY A 2 -5.64 -25.05 -2.16
N ASN A 3 -4.75 -25.72 -2.90
CA ASN A 3 -3.80 -26.68 -2.32
C ASN A 3 -2.39 -26.06 -2.16
N SER A 4 -2.32 -24.74 -2.12
CA SER A 4 -1.08 -24.00 -1.92
C SER A 4 -1.39 -22.65 -1.30
N GLU A 5 -0.56 -22.24 -0.35
CA GLU A 5 -0.65 -20.98 0.36
C GLU A 5 0.70 -20.29 0.36
N LEU A 6 0.70 -18.97 0.15
CA LEU A 6 1.90 -18.15 0.23
C LEU A 6 1.82 -17.29 1.49
N GLN A 7 2.75 -17.52 2.42
CA GLN A 7 2.81 -16.84 3.69
C GLN A 7 3.95 -15.82 3.70
N TYR A 8 3.66 -14.62 4.21
CA TYR A 8 4.69 -13.65 4.55
C TYR A 8 5.40 -14.09 5.84
N VAL A 9 6.74 -14.07 5.82
CA VAL A 9 7.56 -14.38 7.01
C VAL A 9 8.20 -13.10 7.54
N SER A 10 8.96 -12.41 6.69
CA SER A 10 9.66 -11.18 7.04
C SER A 10 10.00 -10.38 5.79
N TYR A 11 10.44 -9.12 5.97
CA TYR A 11 11.11 -8.36 4.92
C TYR A 11 12.40 -7.78 5.46
N ARG A 12 13.29 -7.39 4.55
CA ARG A 12 14.44 -6.53 4.85
C ARG A 12 14.62 -5.53 3.72
N LEU A 13 15.00 -4.32 4.10
CA LEU A 13 15.58 -3.36 3.17
C LEU A 13 17.08 -3.61 3.11
N GLY A 14 17.62 -3.67 1.90
CA GLY A 14 19.07 -3.62 1.71
C GLY A 14 19.62 -2.22 1.95
N GLU A 15 20.91 -2.06 1.68
CA GLU A 15 21.55 -0.76 1.74
C GLU A 15 21.47 -0.07 0.36
N PRO A 16 21.33 1.27 0.32
CA PRO A 16 21.51 2.01 -0.91
C PRO A 16 22.89 1.76 -1.52
N VAL A 17 22.94 1.63 -2.85
CA VAL A 17 24.20 1.41 -3.57
C VAL A 17 25.12 2.64 -3.48
N PHE A 18 24.52 3.83 -3.37
CA PHE A 18 25.21 5.11 -3.31
C PHE A 18 24.56 5.99 -2.24
N ASP A 19 25.32 6.97 -1.74
CA ASP A 19 24.77 8.02 -0.90
C ASP A 19 23.97 9.05 -1.72
N VAL A 20 23.34 10.00 -1.01
CA VAL A 20 22.49 11.04 -1.60
C VAL A 20 23.25 11.91 -2.61
N GLN A 21 24.48 12.32 -2.31
CA GLN A 21 25.26 13.22 -3.16
C GLN A 21 25.67 12.53 -4.46
N GLU A 22 26.12 11.28 -4.35
CA GLU A 22 26.53 10.49 -5.51
C GLU A 22 25.32 10.16 -6.40
N CYS A 23 24.14 9.90 -5.82
CA CYS A 23 22.91 9.73 -6.60
C CYS A 23 22.56 10.97 -7.43
N GLN A 24 22.74 12.17 -6.87
CA GLN A 24 22.51 13.44 -7.56
C GLN A 24 23.49 13.62 -8.73
N ILE A 25 24.79 13.40 -8.49
CA ILE A 25 25.85 13.56 -9.51
C ILE A 25 25.64 12.56 -10.66
N ARG A 26 25.31 11.30 -10.35
CA ARG A 26 25.14 10.23 -11.35
C ARG A 26 23.80 10.25 -12.08
N GLY A 27 22.84 11.07 -11.65
CA GLY A 27 21.51 11.06 -12.26
C GLY A 27 20.67 9.82 -11.90
N VAL A 28 20.95 9.16 -10.77
CA VAL A 28 20.24 7.94 -10.33
C VAL A 28 19.32 8.20 -9.13
N THR A 29 18.46 7.24 -8.80
CA THR A 29 17.52 7.34 -7.67
C THR A 29 18.15 6.84 -6.38
N TYR A 30 18.07 7.64 -5.30
CA TYR A 30 18.48 7.20 -3.96
C TYR A 30 17.43 6.23 -3.40
N SER A 31 17.75 4.94 -3.42
CA SER A 31 16.82 3.87 -3.08
C SER A 31 17.54 2.67 -2.50
N ALA A 32 16.78 1.83 -1.79
CA ALA A 32 17.24 0.57 -1.24
C ALA A 32 16.37 -0.60 -1.73
N PRO A 33 16.97 -1.78 -1.99
CA PRO A 33 16.24 -2.93 -2.49
C PRO A 33 15.39 -3.57 -1.39
N LEU A 34 14.10 -3.74 -1.63
CA LEU A 34 13.20 -4.49 -0.77
C LEU A 34 13.25 -5.98 -1.12
N ARG A 35 13.65 -6.81 -0.14
CA ARG A 35 13.57 -8.27 -0.23
C ARG A 35 12.58 -8.79 0.80
N VAL A 36 11.66 -9.65 0.35
CA VAL A 36 10.64 -10.26 1.19
C VAL A 36 10.88 -11.75 1.27
N LYS A 37 10.93 -12.28 2.48
CA LYS A 37 10.99 -13.71 2.76
C LYS A 37 9.57 -14.27 2.72
N LEU A 38 9.31 -15.10 1.72
CA LEU A 38 8.03 -15.75 1.51
C LEU A 38 8.17 -17.24 1.76
N ARG A 39 7.12 -17.84 2.29
CA ARG A 39 6.99 -19.28 2.49
C ARG A 39 5.84 -19.80 1.64
N LEU A 40 6.15 -20.67 0.67
CA LEU A 40 5.15 -21.43 -0.08
C LEU A 40 4.88 -22.74 0.65
N VAL A 41 3.66 -22.92 1.13
CA VAL A 41 3.16 -24.18 1.70
C VAL A 41 2.33 -24.87 0.62
N ILE A 42 2.65 -26.12 0.31
CA ILE A 42 1.88 -26.96 -0.62
C ILE A 42 1.18 -28.03 0.20
N TYR A 43 -0.13 -28.16 0.01
CA TYR A 43 -0.97 -29.13 0.71
C TYR A 43 -1.21 -30.37 -0.17
N GLU A 44 -1.30 -31.53 0.46
CA GLU A 44 -1.63 -32.78 -0.20
C GLU A 44 -3.13 -32.86 -0.51
N ARG A 45 -3.47 -33.32 -1.72
CA ARG A 45 -4.86 -33.29 -2.20
C ARG A 45 -5.69 -34.48 -1.73
N GLU A 46 -5.03 -35.62 -1.55
CA GLU A 46 -5.67 -36.91 -1.25
C GLU A 46 -5.60 -37.26 0.24
N ALA A 47 -5.11 -36.33 1.06
CA ALA A 47 -5.00 -36.45 2.51
C ALA A 47 -6.02 -35.53 3.21
N PRO A 48 -6.21 -35.65 4.54
CA PRO A 48 -7.05 -34.73 5.29
C PRO A 48 -6.68 -33.26 5.03
N GLU A 49 -7.68 -32.38 5.05
CA GLU A 49 -7.50 -30.95 4.81
C GLU A 49 -6.43 -30.36 5.75
N GLY A 50 -5.49 -29.59 5.18
CA GLY A 50 -4.35 -29.04 5.91
C GLY A 50 -3.13 -29.95 6.00
N THR A 51 -3.16 -31.17 5.43
CA THR A 51 -1.96 -32.02 5.37
C THR A 51 -0.89 -31.38 4.49
N VAL A 52 0.23 -31.00 5.09
CA VAL A 52 1.35 -30.35 4.39
C VAL A 52 2.14 -31.38 3.60
N LYS A 53 2.32 -31.12 2.30
CA LYS A 53 3.16 -31.89 1.40
C LYS A 53 4.60 -31.36 1.36
N ASP A 54 4.75 -30.04 1.25
CA ASP A 54 6.04 -29.39 1.09
C ASP A 54 6.00 -27.94 1.60
N ILE A 55 7.14 -27.44 2.06
CA ILE A 55 7.34 -26.06 2.48
C ILE A 55 8.63 -25.54 1.85
N LYS A 56 8.52 -24.46 1.07
CA LYS A 56 9.67 -23.75 0.50
C LYS A 56 9.72 -22.32 0.99
N GLU A 57 10.84 -21.93 1.59
CA GLU A 57 11.11 -20.54 1.96
C GLU A 57 12.15 -19.93 1.03
N GLN A 58 11.88 -18.72 0.54
CA GLN A 58 12.80 -18.00 -0.33
C GLN A 58 12.69 -16.49 -0.11
N GLU A 59 13.84 -15.81 -0.20
CA GLU A 59 13.87 -14.36 -0.35
C GLU A 59 13.63 -13.96 -1.80
N VAL A 60 12.61 -13.13 -2.01
CA VAL A 60 12.23 -12.61 -3.32
C VAL A 60 12.50 -11.11 -3.36
N TYR A 61 13.13 -10.64 -4.43
CA TYR A 61 13.29 -9.22 -4.69
C TYR A 61 11.95 -8.62 -5.14
N MET A 62 11.48 -7.61 -4.41
CA MET A 62 10.17 -6.97 -4.65
C MET A 62 10.27 -5.65 -5.39
N GLY A 63 11.46 -5.04 -5.46
CA GLY A 63 11.68 -3.74 -6.09
C GLY A 63 12.58 -2.83 -5.27
N GLU A 64 12.80 -1.63 -5.78
CA GLU A 64 13.53 -0.55 -5.10
C GLU A 64 12.56 0.38 -4.37
N ILE A 65 12.92 0.78 -3.15
CA ILE A 65 12.18 1.76 -2.35
C ILE A 65 12.99 3.05 -2.27
N PRO A 66 12.52 4.18 -2.82
CA PRO A 66 13.15 5.48 -2.62
C PRO A 66 13.20 5.82 -1.13
N LEU A 67 14.38 6.18 -0.66
CA LEU A 67 14.58 6.55 0.74
C LEU A 67 14.47 8.07 0.91
N MET A 68 13.93 8.46 2.06
CA MET A 68 13.86 9.86 2.46
C MET A 68 15.25 10.33 2.93
N THR A 69 15.64 11.53 2.52
CA THR A 69 16.84 12.21 3.04
C THR A 69 16.55 12.81 4.42
N ASP A 70 17.59 13.27 5.13
CA ASP A 70 17.43 13.95 6.43
C ASP A 70 16.59 15.23 6.36
N ASN A 71 16.43 15.81 5.16
CA ASN A 71 15.64 17.02 4.92
C ASN A 71 14.19 16.73 4.49
N GLY A 72 13.76 15.46 4.43
CA GLY A 72 12.41 15.09 3.99
C GLY A 72 12.21 15.12 2.47
N THR A 73 13.29 15.16 1.69
CA THR A 73 13.28 15.09 0.22
C THR A 73 13.53 13.66 -0.26
N PHE A 74 13.32 13.41 -1.56
CA PHE A 74 13.64 12.15 -2.23
C PHE A 74 14.44 12.45 -3.51
N VAL A 75 15.58 11.78 -3.72
CA VAL A 75 16.34 11.92 -4.97
C VAL A 75 15.80 10.92 -6.00
N ILE A 76 15.16 11.42 -7.06
CA ILE A 76 14.61 10.63 -8.16
C ILE A 76 15.31 11.04 -9.46
N ASN A 77 16.01 10.10 -10.09
CA ASN A 77 16.82 10.35 -11.30
C ASN A 77 17.74 11.57 -11.14
N GLY A 78 18.47 11.62 -10.01
CA GLY A 78 19.40 12.70 -9.64
C GLY A 78 18.77 14.04 -9.22
N THR A 79 17.44 14.17 -9.25
CA THR A 79 16.76 15.41 -8.87
C THR A 79 16.02 15.24 -7.55
N GLU A 80 16.14 16.22 -6.65
CA GLU A 80 15.35 16.24 -5.42
C GLU A 80 13.87 16.52 -5.71
N ARG A 81 13.02 15.72 -5.08
CA ARG A 81 11.57 15.85 -5.13
C ARG A 81 11.00 15.85 -3.72
N VAL A 82 9.89 16.54 -3.56
CA VAL A 82 9.13 16.58 -2.30
C VAL A 82 7.74 16.04 -2.57
N ILE A 83 7.26 15.19 -1.67
CA ILE A 83 5.88 14.75 -1.64
C ILE A 83 5.11 15.66 -0.68
N VAL A 84 4.06 16.32 -1.17
CA VAL A 84 3.20 17.19 -0.36
C VAL A 84 2.03 16.42 0.24
N SER A 85 1.63 16.77 1.45
CA SER A 85 0.47 16.17 2.11
C SER A 85 -0.83 16.56 1.39
N GLN A 86 -1.74 15.59 1.22
CA GLN A 86 -3.07 15.81 0.66
C GLN A 86 -4.10 15.97 1.77
N LEU A 87 -4.98 16.97 1.67
CA LEU A 87 -6.18 17.07 2.50
C LEU A 87 -7.37 16.43 1.78
N HIS A 88 -7.92 15.36 2.35
CA HIS A 88 -9.12 14.69 1.84
C HIS A 88 -10.08 14.36 2.99
N ARG A 89 -11.33 14.03 2.66
CA ARG A 89 -12.32 13.60 3.66
C ARG A 89 -11.88 12.29 4.30
N SER A 90 -12.06 12.18 5.62
CA SER A 90 -11.84 10.92 6.32
C SER A 90 -12.86 9.87 5.89
N PRO A 91 -12.49 8.58 5.86
CA PRO A 91 -13.46 7.50 5.80
C PRO A 91 -14.42 7.57 6.99
N GLY A 92 -15.67 7.16 6.80
CA GLY A 92 -16.67 7.18 7.84
C GLY A 92 -18.09 7.38 7.31
N VAL A 93 -19.00 7.63 8.24
CA VAL A 93 -20.40 7.92 7.94
C VAL A 93 -20.65 9.42 8.08
N PHE A 94 -21.18 10.02 7.03
CA PHE A 94 -21.51 11.45 6.98
C PHE A 94 -23.01 11.62 6.84
N PHE A 95 -23.60 12.40 7.73
CA PHE A 95 -25.00 12.79 7.65
C PHE A 95 -25.06 14.23 7.14
N ASP A 96 -25.86 14.46 6.10
CA ASP A 96 -26.07 15.80 5.54
C ASP A 96 -27.58 16.04 5.34
N SER A 97 -27.95 17.29 5.09
CA SER A 97 -29.32 17.69 4.82
C SER A 97 -29.38 18.72 3.71
N ASP A 98 -30.43 18.65 2.90
CA ASP A 98 -30.64 19.62 1.82
C ASP A 98 -31.13 20.99 2.31
N LYS A 99 -31.35 21.14 3.61
CA LYS A 99 -31.91 22.33 4.27
C LYS A 99 -33.25 22.79 3.65
N GLY A 100 -34.04 21.84 3.13
CA GLY A 100 -35.35 22.09 2.52
C GLY A 100 -35.29 22.76 1.15
N LYS A 101 -34.10 22.83 0.52
CA LYS A 101 -33.90 23.53 -0.76
C LYS A 101 -34.33 22.72 -1.97
N THR A 102 -34.39 21.39 -1.88
CA THR A 102 -34.61 20.52 -3.04
C THR A 102 -36.04 20.02 -3.19
N HIS A 103 -36.80 19.90 -2.10
CA HIS A 103 -38.18 19.42 -2.15
C HIS A 103 -39.17 20.59 -2.24
N SER A 104 -40.13 20.53 -3.18
CA SER A 104 -41.10 21.61 -3.43
C SER A 104 -42.00 21.95 -2.25
N SER A 105 -42.20 21.02 -1.31
CA SER A 105 -42.93 21.27 -0.06
C SER A 105 -42.11 22.01 1.01
N GLY A 106 -40.83 22.32 0.76
CA GLY A 106 -39.91 22.88 1.75
C GLY A 106 -39.48 21.93 2.86
N LYS A 107 -39.81 20.63 2.76
CA LYS A 107 -39.42 19.62 3.74
C LYS A 107 -37.92 19.35 3.65
N VAL A 108 -37.25 19.32 4.80
CA VAL A 108 -35.83 18.94 4.90
C VAL A 108 -35.67 17.44 4.64
N LEU A 109 -34.82 17.10 3.68
CA LEU A 109 -34.40 15.73 3.37
C LEU A 109 -32.99 15.50 3.93
N TYR A 110 -32.81 14.37 4.60
CA TYR A 110 -31.53 13.93 5.15
C TYR A 110 -30.97 12.80 4.29
N ASN A 111 -29.65 12.76 4.15
CA ASN A 111 -28.94 11.66 3.52
C ASN A 111 -27.77 11.19 4.40
N ALA A 112 -27.38 9.93 4.23
CA ALA A 112 -26.29 9.31 4.96
C ALA A 112 -25.32 8.68 3.96
N ARG A 113 -24.08 9.17 3.91
CA ARG A 113 -23.04 8.64 3.02
C ARG A 113 -22.03 7.83 3.80
N ILE A 114 -21.76 6.61 3.35
CA ILE A 114 -20.70 5.75 3.87
C ILE A 114 -19.51 5.84 2.90
N ILE A 115 -18.42 6.46 3.38
CA ILE A 115 -17.16 6.62 2.64
C ILE A 115 -16.17 5.58 3.16
N PRO A 116 -15.84 4.52 2.40
CA PRO A 116 -14.80 3.58 2.79
C PRO A 116 -13.41 4.16 2.55
N TYR A 117 -12.39 3.60 3.22
CA TYR A 117 -10.99 3.97 2.96
C TYR A 117 -10.53 3.54 1.55
N ARG A 118 -10.99 2.36 1.11
CA ARG A 118 -10.87 1.87 -0.27
C ARG A 118 -12.15 1.14 -0.64
N GLY A 119 -12.71 1.43 -1.82
CA GLY A 119 -13.92 0.76 -2.33
C GLY A 119 -15.00 1.73 -2.80
N SER A 120 -16.16 1.17 -3.15
CA SER A 120 -17.32 1.90 -3.65
C SER A 120 -18.03 2.68 -2.55
N TRP A 121 -18.54 3.85 -2.89
CA TRP A 121 -19.35 4.65 -1.97
C TRP A 121 -20.78 4.13 -1.90
N LEU A 122 -21.40 4.27 -0.74
CA LEU A 122 -22.81 3.99 -0.52
C LEU A 122 -23.49 5.27 0.01
N ASP A 123 -24.61 5.63 -0.59
CA ASP A 123 -25.42 6.83 -0.29
C ASP A 123 -26.81 6.47 0.26
#